data_AF-A0A8F4QIM7-F1
#
_entry.id   AF-A0A8F4QIM7-F1
#
_cell.length_a   1.000
_cell.length_b   1.000
_cell.length_c   1.000
_cell.angle_alpha   90.00
_cell.angle_beta   90.00
_cell.angle_gamma   90.00
#
_symmetry.space_group_name_H-M   'P 1'
#
loop_
_entity.id
_entity.type
_entity.pdbx_description
1 polymer ?
#
loop_
_entity_poly.entity_id
_entity_poly.type
_entity_poly.pdbx_seq_one_letter_code
_entity_poly.pdbx_strand_id
1 'polypeptide(L)'
;MDMAIQGQLTVASVRTIRTYNVRAGIGYLLMRMARFEYRSVFGADPEVYEIGVKPGDSMDRMARAQGTTTETLRKLNPTATVLRPGQVLKYRKASVQSVIAGWHPVSTTLIAQRYNGGREPNYARKLDYALSLVRKGKAALCTQ
;
A
#
# COMPACT_ATOMS: atom_id res chain seq x y z
N MET A 1 -21.21 19.17 0.12
CA MET A 1 -20.87 19.31 1.55
C MET A 1 -19.40 18.96 1.67
N ASP A 2 -18.54 19.97 1.81
CA ASP A 2 -17.10 19.77 1.95
C ASP A 2 -16.80 18.96 3.21
N MET A 3 -16.39 17.72 3.02
CA MET A 3 -15.92 16.87 4.11
C MET A 3 -14.48 17.29 4.42
N ALA A 4 -14.35 18.46 5.06
CA ALA A 4 -13.10 18.92 5.63
C ALA A 4 -12.46 17.77 6.41
N ILE A 5 -11.17 17.53 6.17
CA ILE A 5 -10.37 16.47 6.80
C ILE A 5 -10.37 16.72 8.31
N GLN A 6 -11.38 16.18 9.00
CA GLN A 6 -11.49 16.26 10.44
C GLN A 6 -10.39 15.39 11.05
N GLY A 7 -9.36 16.06 11.56
CA GLY A 7 -8.34 15.60 12.50
C GLY A 7 -7.45 14.43 12.06
N GLN A 8 -6.15 14.54 12.35
CA GLN A 8 -5.22 13.43 12.16
C GLN A 8 -5.56 12.28 13.13
N LEU A 9 -5.59 11.04 12.62
CA LEU A 9 -5.73 9.84 13.44
C LEU A 9 -4.47 9.66 14.29
N THR A 10 -4.58 9.94 15.58
CA THR A 10 -3.54 9.68 16.60
C THR A 10 -4.01 8.63 17.60
N VAL A 11 -3.07 7.98 18.31
CA VAL A 11 -3.39 6.99 19.35
C VAL A 11 -4.36 7.56 20.40
N ALA A 12 -4.15 8.81 20.82
CA ALA A 12 -5.03 9.48 21.77
C ALA A 12 -6.45 9.66 21.20
N SER A 13 -6.57 10.20 19.99
CA SER A 13 -7.87 10.44 19.35
C SER A 13 -8.66 9.16 19.07
N VAL A 14 -7.99 8.05 18.72
CA VAL A 14 -8.62 6.74 18.47
C VAL A 14 -9.22 6.13 19.74
N ARG A 15 -8.70 6.49 20.92
CA ARG A 15 -9.19 6.01 22.22
C ARG A 15 -10.36 6.84 22.76
N THR A 16 -10.42 8.13 22.42
CA THR A 16 -11.41 9.06 22.99
C THR A 16 -12.55 9.42 22.03
N ILE A 17 -12.31 9.35 20.71
CA ILE A 17 -13.29 9.71 19.68
C ILE A 17 -13.86 8.44 19.05
N ARG A 18 -15.15 8.17 19.28
CA ARG A 18 -15.84 6.94 18.82
C ARG A 18 -15.73 6.73 17.30
N THR A 19 -15.94 7.78 16.51
CA THR A 19 -15.86 7.67 15.04
C THR A 19 -14.45 7.34 14.57
N TYR A 20 -13.42 7.80 15.27
CA TYR A 20 -12.03 7.52 14.92
C TYR A 20 -11.61 6.12 15.33
N ASN A 21 -12.17 5.60 16.43
CA ASN A 21 -12.02 4.20 16.82
C ASN A 21 -12.50 3.27 15.70
N VAL A 22 -13.71 3.52 15.17
CA VAL A 22 -14.28 2.75 14.05
C VAL A 22 -13.41 2.88 12.79
N ARG A 23 -12.99 4.10 12.42
CA ARG A 23 -12.11 4.32 11.27
C ARG A 23 -10.78 3.57 11.40
N ALA A 24 -10.15 3.61 12.57
CA ALA A 24 -8.92 2.89 12.83
C ALA A 24 -9.11 1.37 12.77
N GLY A 25 -10.22 0.86 13.31
CA GLY A 25 -10.58 -0.56 13.20
C GLY A 25 -10.76 -1.03 11.76
N ILE A 26 -11.43 -0.23 10.92
CA ILE A 26 -11.58 -0.50 9.48
C ILE A 26 -10.22 -0.49 8.79
N GLY A 27 -9.39 0.54 9.03
CA GLY A 27 -8.05 0.62 8.45
C GLY A 27 -7.17 -0.57 8.83
N TYR A 28 -7.22 -0.99 10.11
CA TYR A 28 -6.51 -2.17 10.58
C TYR A 28 -7.03 -3.45 9.92
N LEU A 29 -8.35 -3.62 9.79
CA LEU A 29 -8.94 -4.74 9.07
C LEU A 29 -8.47 -4.81 7.63
N LEU A 30 -8.53 -3.70 6.90
CA LEU A 30 -8.04 -3.63 5.52
C LEU A 30 -6.54 -3.99 5.47
N MET A 31 -5.72 -3.45 6.36
CA MET A 31 -4.30 -3.78 6.42
C MET A 31 -4.05 -5.29 6.64
N ARG A 32 -4.86 -5.96 7.48
CA ARG A 32 -4.75 -7.42 7.71
C ARG A 32 -5.25 -8.27 6.53
N MET A 33 -6.09 -7.69 5.67
CA MET A 33 -6.66 -8.37 4.49
C MET A 33 -5.91 -8.04 3.19
N ALA A 34 -5.05 -7.03 3.18
CA ALA A 34 -4.21 -6.69 2.05
C ALA A 34 -3.06 -7.70 1.86
N ARG A 35 -2.74 -7.99 0.60
CA ARG A 35 -1.50 -8.63 0.18
C ARG A 35 -0.53 -7.55 -0.25
N PHE A 36 0.61 -7.47 0.44
CA PHE A 36 1.64 -6.50 0.13
C PHE A 36 2.75 -7.09 -0.72
N GLU A 37 3.30 -6.29 -1.62
CA GLU A 37 4.51 -6.60 -2.38
C GLU A 37 5.44 -5.40 -2.36
N TYR A 38 6.75 -5.65 -2.44
CA TYR A 38 7.73 -4.59 -2.68
C TYR A 38 7.87 -4.37 -4.17
N ARG A 39 7.51 -3.18 -4.65
CA ARG A 39 7.61 -2.82 -6.07
C ARG A 39 8.35 -1.49 -6.22
N SER A 40 9.05 -1.31 -7.35
CA SER A 40 9.51 0.01 -7.72
C SER A 40 8.34 0.90 -8.11
N VAL A 41 8.14 1.98 -7.37
CA VAL A 41 7.09 2.98 -7.61
C VAL A 41 7.75 4.28 -8.03
N PHE A 42 7.23 4.91 -9.09
CA PHE A 42 7.70 6.22 -9.52
C PHE A 42 7.43 7.29 -8.45
N GLY A 43 8.35 8.22 -8.31
CA GLY A 43 8.14 9.43 -7.51
C GLY A 43 7.04 10.31 -8.12
N ALA A 44 6.65 11.34 -7.37
CA ALA A 44 5.66 12.32 -7.83
C ALA A 44 6.12 13.07 -9.10
N ASP A 45 7.44 13.17 -9.28
CA ASP A 45 8.06 13.77 -10.45
C ASP A 45 7.92 12.86 -11.69
N PRO A 46 7.22 13.32 -12.74
CA PRO A 46 7.08 12.56 -13.97
C PRO A 46 8.33 12.60 -14.86
N GLU A 47 9.27 13.52 -14.64
CA GLU A 47 10.35 13.83 -15.57
C GLU A 47 11.33 12.67 -15.78
N VAL A 48 11.80 12.54 -17.02
CA VAL A 48 12.84 11.58 -17.40
C VAL A 48 14.17 12.31 -17.50
N TYR A 49 15.14 11.84 -16.72
CA TYR A 49 16.48 12.39 -16.66
C TYR A 49 17.47 11.49 -17.39
N GLU A 50 18.64 12.06 -17.67
CA GLU A 50 19.77 11.33 -18.26
C GLU A 50 20.97 11.31 -17.31
N ILE A 51 21.70 10.20 -17.33
CA ILE A 51 22.96 10.04 -16.60
C ILE A 51 24.00 9.37 -17.48
N GLY A 52 25.19 9.97 -17.56
CA GLY A 52 26.36 9.36 -18.20
C GLY A 52 27.03 8.34 -17.31
N VAL A 53 27.28 7.15 -17.84
CA VAL A 53 28.01 6.05 -17.19
C VAL A 53 29.50 6.40 -17.13
N LYS A 54 30.10 6.32 -15.95
CA LYS A 54 31.53 6.52 -15.72
C LYS A 54 32.26 5.19 -15.48
N PRO A 55 33.59 5.13 -15.70
CA PRO A 55 34.37 3.97 -15.32
C PRO A 55 34.16 3.58 -13.86
N GLY A 56 33.85 2.31 -13.62
CA GLY A 56 33.59 1.78 -12.28
C GLY A 56 32.15 1.93 -11.77
N ASP A 57 31.24 2.54 -12.53
CA ASP A 57 29.81 2.58 -12.18
C ASP A 57 29.16 1.19 -12.22
N SER A 58 28.12 1.03 -11.42
CA SER A 58 27.19 -0.11 -11.49
C SER A 58 25.75 0.40 -11.48
N MET A 59 24.83 -0.38 -12.04
CA MET A 59 23.40 -0.02 -12.06
C MET A 59 22.87 0.31 -10.66
N ASP A 60 23.31 -0.44 -9.64
CA ASP A 60 22.94 -0.22 -8.24
C ASP A 60 23.46 1.12 -7.69
N ARG A 61 24.76 1.40 -7.88
CA ARG A 61 25.36 2.66 -7.43
C ARG A 61 24.73 3.87 -8.11
N MET A 62 24.51 3.78 -9.41
CA MET A 62 23.85 4.83 -10.18
C MET A 62 22.39 5.03 -9.72
N ALA A 63 21.64 3.93 -9.52
CA ALA A 63 20.27 4.01 -9.03
C ALA A 63 20.18 4.75 -7.71
N ARG A 64 21.03 4.36 -6.75
CA ARG A 64 21.08 4.96 -5.42
C ARG A 64 21.49 6.43 -5.48
N ALA A 65 22.52 6.76 -6.24
CA ALA A 65 22.99 8.14 -6.39
C ALA A 65 21.94 9.06 -7.02
N GLN A 66 21.11 8.54 -7.92
CA GLN A 66 20.09 9.31 -8.63
C GLN A 66 18.69 9.23 -8.02
N GLY A 67 18.50 8.54 -6.89
CA GLY A 67 17.18 8.42 -6.26
C GLY A 67 16.17 7.67 -7.15
N THR A 68 16.63 6.60 -7.80
CA THR A 68 15.79 5.67 -8.57
C THR A 68 16.03 4.24 -8.11
N THR A 69 15.45 3.26 -8.79
CA THR A 69 15.70 1.84 -8.55
C THR A 69 16.39 1.20 -9.76
N THR A 70 17.12 0.12 -9.49
CA THR A 70 17.78 -0.67 -10.52
C THR A 70 16.77 -1.30 -11.49
N GLU A 71 15.57 -1.63 -10.99
CA GLU A 71 14.45 -2.09 -11.83
C GLU A 71 14.01 -1.00 -12.82
N THR A 72 13.79 0.22 -12.33
CA THR A 72 13.41 1.36 -13.16
C THR A 72 14.49 1.71 -14.17
N LEU A 73 15.77 1.73 -13.78
CA LEU A 73 16.89 1.94 -14.71
C LEU A 73 16.89 0.90 -15.84
N ARG A 74 16.79 -0.38 -15.51
CA ARG A 74 16.77 -1.44 -16.54
C ARG A 74 15.55 -1.34 -17.44
N LYS A 75 14.38 -1.06 -16.88
CA LYS A 75 13.13 -0.93 -17.64
C LYS A 75 13.19 0.21 -18.66
N LEU A 76 13.84 1.32 -18.31
CA LEU A 76 13.99 2.47 -19.19
C LEU A 76 15.15 2.33 -20.19
N ASN A 77 16.07 1.37 -19.96
CA ASN A 77 17.22 1.12 -20.81
C ASN A 77 17.34 -0.38 -21.15
N PRO A 78 16.35 -0.96 -21.85
CA PRO A 78 16.29 -2.41 -22.08
C PRO A 78 17.48 -2.97 -22.88
N THR A 79 18.16 -2.13 -23.67
CA THR A 79 19.35 -2.50 -24.44
C THR A 79 20.66 -2.37 -23.64
N ALA A 80 20.63 -1.74 -22.46
CA ALA A 80 21.79 -1.52 -21.60
C ALA A 80 22.06 -2.74 -20.69
N THR A 81 22.29 -3.91 -21.30
CA THR A 81 22.58 -5.15 -20.57
C THR A 81 23.95 -5.13 -19.89
N VAL A 82 24.93 -4.47 -20.50
CA VAL A 82 26.27 -4.24 -19.96
C VAL A 82 26.57 -2.74 -20.02
N LEU A 83 26.98 -2.17 -18.88
CA LEU A 83 27.35 -0.76 -18.79
C LEU A 83 28.70 -0.51 -19.46
N ARG A 84 28.73 0.50 -20.34
CA ARG A 84 29.95 0.98 -20.99
C ARG A 84 30.19 2.44 -20.63
N PRO A 85 31.40 2.84 -20.23
CA PRO A 85 31.72 4.25 -19.99
C PRO A 85 31.35 5.13 -21.19
N GLY A 86 30.78 6.31 -20.93
CA GLY A 86 30.28 7.24 -21.95
C GLY A 86 28.86 6.95 -22.44
N GLN A 87 28.27 5.80 -22.08
CA GLN A 87 26.87 5.52 -22.35
C GLN A 87 25.97 6.47 -21.55
N VAL A 88 24.90 6.98 -22.18
CA VAL A 88 23.87 7.75 -21.51
C VAL A 88 22.67 6.85 -21.21
N LEU A 89 22.23 6.84 -19.95
CA LEU A 89 21.05 6.09 -19.50
C LEU A 89 19.93 7.03 -19.10
N LYS A 90 18.70 6.62 -19.39
CA LYS A 90 17.48 7.32 -18.97
C LYS A 90 17.01 6.82 -17.61
N TYR A 91 16.54 7.71 -16.75
CA TYR A 91 15.98 7.34 -15.46
C TYR A 91 14.83 8.24 -15.04
N ARG A 92 14.00 7.76 -14.11
CA ARG A 92 12.98 8.55 -13.40
C ARG A 92 13.17 8.36 -11.91
N LYS A 93 12.81 9.34 -11.09
CA LYS A 93 12.82 9.16 -9.64
C LYS A 93 11.88 8.01 -9.27
N ALA A 94 12.36 7.09 -8.46
CA ALA A 94 11.61 5.90 -8.06
C ALA A 94 12.17 5.35 -6.75
N SER A 95 11.31 4.71 -5.97
CA SER A 95 11.72 4.00 -4.76
C SER A 95 10.99 2.68 -4.64
N VAL A 96 11.63 1.73 -3.96
CA VAL A 96 10.96 0.48 -3.60
C VAL A 96 9.98 0.78 -2.47
N GLN A 97 8.70 0.52 -2.71
CA GLN A 97 7.63 0.73 -1.74
C GLN A 97 6.84 -0.55 -1.52
N SER A 98 6.30 -0.71 -0.31
CA SER A 98 5.27 -1.72 -0.04
C SER A 98 3.96 -1.23 -0.65
N VAL A 99 3.47 -1.94 -1.64
CA VAL A 99 2.19 -1.63 -2.32
C VAL A 99 1.17 -2.73 -2.04
N ILE A 100 -0.10 -2.36 -2.03
CA ILE A 100 -1.19 -3.33 -2.01
C ILE A 100 -1.25 -3.97 -3.40
N ALA A 101 -0.75 -5.20 -3.50
CA ALA A 101 -0.76 -5.97 -4.73
C ALA A 101 -2.08 -6.74 -4.94
N GLY A 102 -2.90 -6.84 -3.90
CA GLY A 102 -4.21 -7.44 -3.97
C GLY A 102 -4.84 -7.59 -2.59
N TRP A 103 -5.98 -8.26 -2.56
CA TRP A 103 -6.77 -8.50 -1.35
C TRP A 103 -7.00 -9.99 -1.16
N HIS A 104 -6.88 -10.45 0.07
CA HIS A 104 -7.41 -11.74 0.45
C HIS A 104 -8.94 -11.75 0.35
N PRO A 105 -9.57 -12.90 0.04
CA PRO A 105 -11.03 -12.99 0.03
C PRO A 105 -11.64 -12.53 1.36
N VAL A 106 -12.56 -11.57 1.29
CA VAL A 106 -13.22 -11.00 2.46
C VAL A 106 -14.33 -11.96 2.91
N SER A 107 -13.93 -13.01 3.64
CA SER A 107 -14.82 -13.97 4.28
C SER A 107 -14.68 -13.89 5.80
N THR A 108 -15.74 -14.26 6.53
CA THR A 108 -15.77 -14.27 8.00
C THR A 108 -14.69 -15.18 8.59
N THR A 109 -14.43 -16.33 7.97
CA THR A 109 -13.33 -17.23 8.34
C THR A 109 -11.96 -16.57 8.20
N LEU A 110 -11.69 -15.94 7.05
CA LEU A 110 -10.38 -15.37 6.79
C LEU A 110 -10.14 -14.09 7.60
N ILE A 111 -11.20 -13.30 7.83
CA ILE A 111 -11.18 -12.17 8.78
C ILE A 111 -10.89 -12.69 10.20
N ALA A 112 -11.56 -13.75 10.66
CA ALA A 112 -11.32 -14.30 11.99
C ALA A 112 -9.85 -14.73 12.19
N GLN A 113 -9.29 -15.41 11.19
CA GLN A 113 -7.89 -15.84 11.20
C GLN A 113 -6.92 -14.66 11.13
N ARG A 114 -7.17 -13.71 10.22
CA ARG A 114 -6.21 -12.64 9.93
C ARG A 114 -6.35 -11.44 10.83
N TYR A 115 -7.54 -11.02 11.25
CA TYR A 115 -7.75 -9.87 12.12
C TYR A 115 -7.58 -10.23 13.60
N ASN A 116 -8.27 -11.28 14.05
CA ASN A 116 -8.29 -11.69 15.46
C ASN A 116 -7.23 -12.76 15.80
N GLY A 117 -6.42 -13.17 14.81
CA GLY A 117 -5.34 -14.13 15.00
C GLY A 117 -5.81 -15.55 15.31
N GLY A 118 -7.06 -15.91 15.01
CA GLY A 118 -7.60 -17.25 15.26
C GLY A 118 -7.73 -17.64 16.74
N ARG A 119 -7.63 -16.68 17.66
CA ARG A 119 -7.60 -16.94 19.11
C ARG A 119 -8.92 -17.47 19.67
N GLU A 120 -10.02 -17.19 19.01
CA GLU A 120 -11.35 -17.65 19.42
C GLU A 120 -11.95 -18.56 18.34
N PRO A 121 -12.19 -19.85 18.64
CA PRO A 121 -12.70 -20.83 17.67
C PRO A 121 -14.05 -20.47 17.04
N ASN A 122 -14.91 -19.76 17.77
CA ASN A 122 -16.26 -19.39 17.33
C ASN A 122 -16.35 -18.00 16.69
N TYR A 123 -15.23 -17.29 16.54
CA TYR A 123 -15.26 -15.90 16.07
C TYR A 123 -15.84 -15.76 14.66
N ALA A 124 -15.52 -16.67 13.74
CA ALA A 124 -16.09 -16.68 12.41
C ALA A 124 -17.63 -16.80 12.44
N ARG A 125 -18.16 -17.71 13.29
CA ARG A 125 -19.62 -17.89 13.46
C ARG A 125 -20.30 -16.65 14.02
N LYS A 126 -19.64 -15.93 14.95
CA LYS A 126 -20.16 -14.65 15.46
C LYS A 126 -20.24 -13.60 14.36
N LEU A 127 -19.22 -13.53 13.49
CA LEU A 127 -19.23 -12.63 12.34
C LEU A 127 -20.32 -13.01 11.33
N ASP A 128 -20.51 -14.30 11.04
CA ASP A 128 -21.58 -14.79 10.16
C ASP A 128 -22.95 -14.39 10.70
N TYR A 129 -23.19 -14.61 11.98
CA TYR A 129 -24.41 -14.23 12.66
C TYR A 129 -24.65 -12.71 12.56
N ALA A 130 -23.68 -11.90 12.95
CA ALA A 130 -23.78 -10.44 12.90
C ALA A 130 -24.05 -9.93 11.48
N LEU A 131 -23.34 -10.46 10.49
CA LEU A 131 -23.53 -10.11 9.08
C LEU A 131 -24.92 -10.48 8.59
N SER A 132 -25.45 -11.63 9.02
CA SER A 132 -26.82 -12.06 8.68
C SER A 132 -27.87 -11.08 9.22
N LEU A 133 -27.67 -10.55 10.43
CA LEU A 133 -28.56 -9.56 11.03
C LEU A 133 -28.48 -8.22 10.29
N VAL A 134 -27.27 -7.76 9.98
CA VAL A 134 -27.06 -6.51 9.22
C VAL A 134 -27.74 -6.59 7.85
N ARG A 135 -27.61 -7.71 7.15
CA ARG A 135 -28.25 -7.92 5.83
C ARG A 135 -29.78 -7.97 5.90
N LYS A 136 -30.33 -8.46 7.01
CA LYS A 136 -31.79 -8.50 7.24
C LYS A 136 -32.35 -7.17 7.73
N GLY A 137 -31.51 -6.30 8.30
CA GLY A 137 -31.90 -4.97 8.74
C GLY A 137 -32.30 -4.09 7.56
N LYS A 138 -33.37 -3.30 7.71
CA LYS A 138 -33.66 -2.20 6.77
C LYS A 138 -32.54 -1.18 6.88
N ALA A 139 -32.03 -0.73 5.73
CA ALA A 139 -31.09 0.39 5.71
C ALA A 139 -31.75 1.60 6.40
N ALA A 140 -31.03 2.22 7.33
CA ALA A 140 -31.47 3.48 7.90
C ALA A 140 -31.50 4.53 6.78
N LEU A 141 -32.64 5.19 6.60
CA LEU A 141 -32.73 6.35 5.73
C LEU A 141 -31.94 7.48 6.39
N CYS A 142 -30.70 7.68 5.95
CA CYS A 142 -29.94 8.86 6.34
C CYS A 142 -30.58 10.06 5.64
N THR A 143 -31.26 10.94 6.38
CA THR A 143 -31.55 12.29 5.89
C THR A 143 -30.23 13.05 5.78
N GLN A 144 -29.91 13.51 4.57
CA GLN A 144 -28.74 14.35 4.28
C GLN A 144 -28.80 15.69 5.01
#